data_AF-A0A9D8B7F1-F1
#
_entry.id   AF-A0A9D8B7F1-F1
#
_cell.length_a   1.000
_cell.length_b   1.000
_cell.length_c   1.000
_cell.angle_alpha   90.00
_cell.angle_beta   90.00
_cell.angle_gamma   90.00
#
_symmetry.space_group_name_H-M   'P 1'
#
loop_
_entity.id
_entity.type
_entity.pdbx_description
1 polymer ?
#
loop_
_entity_poly.entity_id
_entity_poly.type
_entity_poly.pdbx_seq_one_letter_code
_entity_poly.pdbx_strand_id
1 'polypeptide(L)'
;MSPQYPLLGLLVRGEKYGYELKRIVTDEFAPYWRIDFAQLYRSLAKMTRNGWVKARAEPSTDGPARKVYTLTARGRAEFDQWLAAPAQDRDEFFVKAHLAADGGASIAHLVEPHRRELESERATRVRRQRAAQNAGDAGRLFVAHAALRETEAALSALDLYAAVASPVRAQRGKPFAAPVIIGSDDPLLARLAQLARTSTQAVGSIGGLLALAQHQANVAGIHLLDAETGEYNVPFVKHLAPEEDIVLVNLAFRENGLLIARGNPKNIRSVRGIARRDVRFINRQRGAGTRLLLHSKLRAARIDPHSLHDWDRVANTHAAIAGAIAAGAADVGPGLRAAAAEWDLDFIPLGEERYDLAIPRADFESPQLCALMDALHGDGFRQAAQSFAGYDLARSGQVIARVK
;
A
#
# COMPACT_ATOMS: atom_id res chain seq x y z
N MET A 1 -8.03 -15.49 20.16
CA MET A 1 -7.04 -16.45 19.59
C MET A 1 -6.29 -17.28 20.66
N SER A 2 -6.04 -18.58 20.42
CA SER A 2 -5.22 -19.44 21.30
C SER A 2 -3.71 -19.25 21.08
N PRO A 3 -2.86 -19.07 22.11
CA PRO A 3 -1.44 -18.70 21.92
C PRO A 3 -0.56 -19.77 21.25
N GLN A 4 -1.01 -21.03 21.16
CA GLN A 4 -0.22 -22.11 20.59
C GLN A 4 0.00 -21.93 19.08
N TYR A 5 -1.01 -21.46 18.33
CA TYR A 5 -0.89 -21.37 16.88
C TYR A 5 0.12 -20.32 16.42
N PRO A 6 0.13 -19.09 16.95
CA PRO A 6 1.18 -18.13 16.63
C PRO A 6 2.58 -18.62 17.02
N LEU A 7 2.70 -19.32 18.16
CA LEU A 7 3.97 -19.92 18.58
C LEU A 7 4.46 -21.01 17.62
N LEU A 8 3.55 -21.81 17.03
CA LEU A 8 3.93 -22.76 15.97
C LEU A 8 4.48 -22.00 14.76
N GLY A 9 3.83 -20.89 14.36
CA GLY A 9 4.29 -20.03 13.26
C GLY A 9 5.68 -19.46 13.50
N LEU A 10 5.99 -19.02 14.72
CA LEU A 10 7.34 -18.56 15.07
C LEU A 10 8.40 -19.66 14.95
N LEU A 11 8.02 -20.91 15.23
CA LEU A 11 8.89 -22.09 15.11
C LEU A 11 9.01 -22.65 13.69
N VAL A 12 8.22 -22.14 12.73
CA VAL A 12 8.46 -22.38 11.30
C VAL A 12 9.77 -21.72 10.87
N ARG A 13 10.17 -20.60 11.51
CA ARG A 13 11.42 -19.86 11.24
C ARG A 13 12.67 -20.51 11.85
N GLY A 14 12.56 -21.78 12.23
CA GLY A 14 13.60 -22.52 12.93
C GLY A 14 13.35 -22.65 14.42
N GLU A 15 14.22 -23.42 15.05
CA GLU A 15 14.15 -23.71 16.47
C GLU A 15 14.48 -22.49 17.34
N LYS A 16 13.79 -22.38 18.47
CA LYS A 16 13.90 -21.23 19.37
C LYS A 16 13.78 -21.66 20.82
N TYR A 17 14.43 -20.92 21.72
CA TYR A 17 14.21 -21.06 23.15
C TYR A 17 13.14 -20.07 23.64
N GLY A 18 12.54 -20.37 24.80
CA GLY A 18 11.37 -19.62 25.30
C GLY A 18 11.58 -18.11 25.42
N TYR A 19 12.76 -17.66 25.85
CA TYR A 19 13.04 -16.22 25.96
C TYR A 19 13.07 -15.52 24.59
N GLU A 20 13.63 -16.16 23.56
CA GLU A 20 13.63 -15.62 22.21
C GLU A 20 12.21 -15.47 21.66
N LEU A 21 11.36 -16.49 21.86
CA LEU A 21 9.95 -16.43 21.49
C LEU A 21 9.25 -15.26 22.18
N LYS A 22 9.47 -15.07 23.49
CA LYS A 22 8.87 -13.95 24.24
C LYS A 22 9.30 -12.59 23.68
N ARG A 23 10.58 -12.45 23.34
CA ARG A 23 11.13 -11.23 22.75
C ARG A 23 10.49 -10.94 21.40
N ILE A 24 10.46 -11.93 20.50
CA ILE A 24 9.81 -11.79 19.18
C ILE A 24 8.35 -11.36 19.30
N VAL A 25 7.57 -11.96 20.21
CA VAL A 25 6.17 -11.55 20.41
C VAL A 25 6.07 -10.09 20.86
N THR A 26 7.00 -9.63 21.69
CA THR A 26 6.98 -8.27 22.23
C THR A 26 7.40 -7.25 21.16
N ASP A 27 8.39 -7.59 20.35
CA ASP A 27 8.99 -6.69 19.36
C ASP A 27 8.19 -6.64 18.04
N GLU A 28 7.65 -7.78 17.58
CA GLU A 28 7.02 -7.89 16.26
C GLU A 28 5.49 -7.89 16.30
N PHE A 29 4.86 -8.39 17.39
CA PHE A 29 3.41 -8.63 17.41
C PHE A 29 2.63 -7.65 18.29
N ALA A 30 3.31 -6.76 19.00
CA ALA A 30 2.63 -5.70 19.74
C ALA A 30 2.04 -4.65 18.77
N PRO A 31 0.84 -4.10 19.04
CA PRO A 31 -0.01 -4.34 20.20
C PRO A 31 -0.96 -5.56 20.08
N TYR A 32 -1.03 -6.19 18.91
CA TYR A 32 -2.06 -7.18 18.54
C TYR A 32 -2.01 -8.48 19.33
N TRP A 33 -0.82 -8.95 19.71
CA TRP A 33 -0.68 -10.14 20.53
C TRP A 33 0.39 -9.95 21.60
N ARG A 34 -0.01 -10.28 22.84
CA ARG A 34 0.85 -10.27 24.00
C ARG A 34 0.73 -11.60 24.72
N ILE A 35 1.85 -12.08 25.23
CA ILE A 35 1.93 -13.28 26.05
C ILE A 35 2.91 -13.04 27.19
N ASP A 36 2.57 -13.40 28.42
CA ASP A 36 3.54 -13.40 29.52
C ASP A 36 4.36 -14.70 29.54
N PHE A 37 5.43 -14.76 30.35
CA PHE A 37 6.26 -15.95 30.44
C PHE A 37 5.50 -17.18 30.93
N ALA A 38 4.58 -17.02 31.89
CA ALA A 38 3.85 -18.15 32.46
C ALA A 38 2.90 -18.77 31.40
N GLN A 39 2.20 -17.94 30.63
CA GLN A 39 1.34 -18.35 29.53
C GLN A 39 2.13 -18.94 28.36
N LEU A 40 3.32 -18.40 28.08
CA LEU A 40 4.23 -18.94 27.08
C LEU A 40 4.65 -20.37 27.43
N TYR A 41 5.19 -20.59 28.62
CA TYR A 41 5.65 -21.92 29.03
C TYR A 41 4.50 -22.92 29.20
N ARG A 42 3.31 -22.48 29.65
CA ARG A 42 2.11 -23.33 29.65
C ARG A 42 1.71 -23.76 28.23
N SER A 43 1.76 -22.84 27.27
CA SER A 43 1.44 -23.12 25.87
C SER A 43 2.46 -24.08 25.25
N LEU A 44 3.76 -23.85 25.46
CA LEU A 44 4.84 -24.73 24.99
C LEU A 44 4.71 -26.14 25.58
N ALA A 45 4.43 -26.27 26.88
CA ALA A 45 4.20 -27.58 27.50
C ALA A 45 2.99 -28.31 26.89
N LYS A 46 1.91 -27.59 26.56
CA LYS A 46 0.75 -28.16 25.87
C LYS A 46 1.11 -28.60 24.44
N MET A 47 1.85 -27.77 23.70
CA MET A 47 2.33 -28.10 22.35
C MET A 47 3.22 -29.35 22.35
N THR A 48 4.10 -29.51 23.36
CA THR A 48 4.92 -30.71 23.51
C THR A 48 4.08 -31.95 23.78
N ARG A 49 3.11 -31.88 24.71
CA ARG A 49 2.19 -33.01 24.99
C ARG A 49 1.37 -33.42 23.77
N ASN A 50 0.96 -32.46 22.96
CA ASN A 50 0.21 -32.71 21.72
C ASN A 50 1.09 -33.23 20.56
N GLY A 51 2.41 -33.33 20.76
CA GLY A 51 3.36 -33.74 19.73
C GLY A 51 3.57 -32.71 18.62
N TRP A 52 3.17 -31.45 18.84
CA TRP A 52 3.33 -30.36 17.86
C TRP A 52 4.75 -29.78 17.86
N VAL A 53 5.46 -29.88 18.99
CA VAL A 53 6.87 -29.47 19.11
C VAL A 53 7.66 -30.50 19.90
N LYS A 54 8.95 -30.64 19.59
CA LYS A 54 9.93 -31.35 20.42
C LYS A 54 10.69 -30.33 21.25
N ALA A 55 11.07 -30.71 22.47
CA ALA A 55 11.92 -29.90 23.33
C ALA A 55 13.21 -30.66 23.64
N ARG A 56 14.35 -30.00 23.50
CA ARG A 56 15.65 -30.51 23.95
C ARG A 56 16.27 -29.56 24.96
N ALA A 57 17.06 -30.09 25.89
CA ALA A 57 17.88 -29.28 26.76
C ALA A 57 19.19 -28.95 26.04
N GLU A 58 19.58 -27.69 26.07
CA GLU A 58 20.83 -27.20 25.51
C GLU A 58 21.64 -26.50 26.62
N PRO A 59 22.94 -26.82 26.79
CA PRO A 59 23.79 -26.15 27.77
C PRO A 59 23.85 -24.64 27.49
N SER A 60 23.72 -23.82 28.54
CA SER A 60 23.93 -22.37 28.46
C SER A 60 25.36 -22.04 28.88
N THR A 61 25.99 -21.05 28.25
CA THR A 61 27.32 -20.55 28.65
C THR A 61 27.31 -19.87 30.01
N ASP A 62 26.20 -19.21 30.36
CA ASP A 62 25.91 -18.67 31.69
C ASP A 62 24.49 -19.09 32.12
N GLY A 63 24.38 -19.80 33.25
CA GLY A 63 23.11 -20.18 33.88
C GLY A 63 22.54 -21.56 33.50
N PRO A 64 21.28 -21.86 33.87
CA PRO A 64 20.68 -23.18 33.67
C PRO A 64 20.48 -23.52 32.20
N ALA A 65 20.44 -24.83 31.89
CA ALA A 65 20.20 -25.33 30.55
C ALA A 65 18.92 -24.73 29.94
N ARG A 66 19.01 -24.25 28.70
CA ARG A 66 17.88 -23.65 27.98
C ARG A 66 17.10 -24.75 27.29
N LYS A 67 15.77 -24.66 27.31
CA LYS A 67 14.92 -25.54 26.49
C LYS A 67 14.75 -24.93 25.11
N VAL A 68 15.26 -25.63 24.10
CA VAL A 68 15.07 -25.29 22.69
C VAL A 68 13.92 -26.12 22.14
N TYR A 69 13.00 -25.44 21.46
CA TYR A 69 11.80 -26.03 20.89
C TYR A 69 11.94 -26.10 19.38
N THR A 70 11.62 -27.26 18.82
CA THR A 70 11.66 -27.51 17.37
C THR A 70 10.28 -27.97 16.91
N LEU A 71 9.80 -27.40 15.80
CA LEU A 71 8.52 -27.75 15.20
C LEU A 71 8.54 -29.20 14.68
N THR A 72 7.44 -29.94 14.87
CA THR A 72 7.26 -31.27 14.24
C THR A 72 6.43 -31.16 12.96
N ALA A 73 6.45 -32.19 12.11
CA ALA A 73 5.57 -32.27 10.94
C ALA A 73 4.08 -32.12 11.31
N ARG A 74 3.66 -32.71 12.45
CA ARG A 74 2.30 -32.54 12.97
C ARG A 74 2.02 -31.10 13.38
N GLY A 75 2.95 -30.45 14.09
CA GLY A 75 2.80 -29.04 14.47
C GLY A 75 2.74 -28.12 13.26
N ARG A 76 3.49 -28.42 12.19
CA ARG A 76 3.41 -27.70 10.92
C ARG A 76 2.02 -27.80 10.29
N ALA A 77 1.46 -29.02 10.21
CA ALA A 77 0.12 -29.22 9.65
C ALA A 77 -0.97 -28.45 10.42
N GLU A 78 -0.87 -28.41 11.75
CA GLU A 78 -1.81 -27.68 12.62
C GLU A 78 -1.70 -26.16 12.44
N PHE A 79 -0.47 -25.65 12.29
CA PHE A 79 -0.24 -24.25 11.96
C PHE A 79 -0.81 -23.89 10.59
N ASP A 80 -0.53 -24.69 9.56
CA ASP A 80 -1.00 -24.45 8.19
C ASP A 80 -2.55 -24.48 8.15
N GLN A 81 -3.18 -25.43 8.86
CA GLN A 81 -4.65 -25.49 8.98
C GLN A 81 -5.22 -24.25 9.66
N TRP A 82 -4.61 -23.81 10.76
CA TRP A 82 -5.04 -22.59 11.46
C TRP A 82 -4.86 -21.34 10.60
N LEU A 83 -3.75 -21.24 9.87
CA LEU A 83 -3.46 -20.12 8.98
C LEU A 83 -4.42 -20.05 7.79
N ALA A 84 -4.86 -21.22 7.30
CA ALA A 84 -5.86 -21.34 6.23
C ALA A 84 -7.29 -20.97 6.68
N ALA A 85 -7.60 -21.14 7.97
CA ALA A 85 -8.91 -20.79 8.50
C ALA A 85 -9.12 -19.26 8.54
N PRO A 86 -10.36 -18.75 8.37
CA PRO A 86 -10.67 -17.34 8.58
C PRO A 86 -10.18 -16.83 9.94
N ALA A 87 -9.77 -15.57 10.01
CA ALA A 87 -9.49 -14.92 11.29
C ALA A 87 -10.80 -14.77 12.09
N GLN A 88 -10.73 -14.97 13.40
CA GLN A 88 -11.90 -14.84 14.29
C GLN A 88 -12.13 -13.39 14.72
N ASP A 89 -11.07 -12.60 14.76
CA ASP A 89 -11.08 -11.20 15.18
C ASP A 89 -9.92 -10.43 14.51
N ARG A 90 -9.92 -9.11 14.71
CA ARG A 90 -8.91 -8.19 14.18
C ARG A 90 -7.48 -8.57 14.60
N ASP A 91 -7.28 -8.92 15.86
CA ASP A 91 -5.94 -9.18 16.39
C ASP A 91 -5.38 -10.49 15.83
N GLU A 92 -6.23 -11.52 15.71
CA GLU A 92 -5.90 -12.78 15.04
C GLU A 92 -5.58 -12.56 13.56
N PHE A 93 -6.31 -11.67 12.88
CA PHE A 93 -6.02 -11.32 11.48
C PHE A 93 -4.59 -10.77 11.34
N PHE A 94 -4.19 -9.77 12.14
CA PHE A 94 -2.85 -9.19 12.03
C PHE A 94 -1.75 -10.19 12.36
N VAL A 95 -1.97 -11.06 13.35
CA VAL A 95 -1.02 -12.12 13.70
C VAL A 95 -0.88 -13.12 12.56
N LYS A 96 -1.99 -13.57 11.96
CA LYS A 96 -1.98 -14.47 10.80
C LYS A 96 -1.30 -13.82 9.59
N ALA A 97 -1.62 -12.56 9.29
CA ALA A 97 -1.06 -11.83 8.16
C ALA A 97 0.48 -11.71 8.28
N HIS A 98 0.98 -11.34 9.46
CA HIS A 98 2.42 -11.27 9.73
C HIS A 98 3.12 -12.62 9.55
N LEU A 99 2.56 -13.68 10.14
CA LEU A 99 3.15 -15.02 10.07
C LEU A 99 3.13 -15.61 8.64
N ALA A 100 2.09 -15.31 7.86
CA ALA A 100 1.99 -15.78 6.49
C ALA A 100 2.95 -15.05 5.53
N ALA A 101 3.13 -13.73 5.71
CA ALA A 101 4.08 -12.94 4.93
C ALA A 101 5.51 -13.51 5.02
N ASP A 102 5.94 -13.87 6.24
CA ASP A 102 7.27 -14.43 6.48
C ASP A 102 7.41 -15.89 6.00
N GLY A 103 6.30 -16.65 5.96
CA GLY A 103 6.28 -18.03 5.48
C GLY A 103 6.13 -18.18 3.96
N GLY A 104 5.91 -17.08 3.23
CA GLY A 104 5.60 -17.10 1.80
C GLY A 104 4.21 -17.68 1.46
N ALA A 105 3.35 -17.85 2.46
CA ALA A 105 1.97 -18.30 2.25
C ALA A 105 1.11 -17.13 1.78
N SER A 106 0.23 -17.39 0.81
CA SER A 106 -0.76 -16.40 0.38
C SER A 106 -1.68 -16.05 1.55
N ILE A 107 -1.92 -14.75 1.77
CA ILE A 107 -2.93 -14.25 2.71
C ILE A 107 -4.22 -13.82 2.01
N ALA A 108 -4.33 -14.03 0.69
CA ALA A 108 -5.48 -13.54 -0.08
C ALA A 108 -6.82 -14.03 0.48
N HIS A 109 -6.85 -15.26 1.02
CA HIS A 109 -8.03 -15.84 1.66
C HIS A 109 -8.38 -15.20 3.01
N LEU A 110 -7.41 -14.56 3.69
CA LEU A 110 -7.64 -13.81 4.94
C LEU A 110 -8.09 -12.37 4.66
N VAL A 111 -7.62 -11.80 3.55
CA VAL A 111 -7.83 -10.38 3.23
C VAL A 111 -9.29 -10.09 2.92
N GLU A 112 -9.89 -10.83 1.99
CA GLU A 112 -11.24 -10.50 1.48
C GLU A 112 -12.35 -10.64 2.53
N PRO A 113 -12.38 -11.70 3.38
CA PRO A 113 -13.36 -11.77 4.47
C PRO A 113 -13.24 -10.61 5.46
N HIS A 114 -12.01 -10.25 5.86
CA HIS A 114 -11.80 -9.17 6.82
C HIS A 114 -12.06 -7.78 6.21
N ARG A 115 -11.79 -7.60 4.91
CA ARG A 115 -12.19 -6.41 4.15
C ARG A 115 -13.69 -6.19 4.24
N ARG A 116 -14.50 -7.22 3.95
CA ARG A 116 -15.96 -7.14 3.99
C ARG A 116 -16.49 -6.78 5.38
N GLU A 117 -15.89 -7.34 6.42
CA GLU A 117 -16.21 -7.00 7.82
C GLU A 117 -15.93 -5.53 8.11
N LEU A 118 -14.72 -5.05 7.81
CA LEU A 118 -14.34 -3.66 8.01
C LEU A 118 -15.17 -2.68 7.15
N GLU A 119 -15.54 -3.04 5.92
CA GLU A 119 -16.41 -2.24 5.07
C GLU A 119 -17.84 -2.13 5.63
N SER A 120 -18.36 -3.23 6.17
CA SER A 120 -19.66 -3.25 6.88
C SER A 120 -19.64 -2.38 8.14
N GLU A 121 -18.57 -2.48 8.94
CA GLU A 121 -18.36 -1.61 10.09
C GLU A 121 -18.27 -0.15 9.66
N ARG A 122 -17.49 0.16 8.61
CA ARG A 122 -17.32 1.50 8.06
C ARG A 122 -18.66 2.10 7.69
N ALA A 123 -19.50 1.37 6.95
CA ALA A 123 -20.85 1.82 6.58
C ALA A 123 -21.70 2.18 7.81
N THR A 124 -21.58 1.38 8.88
CA THR A 124 -22.27 1.64 10.15
C THR A 124 -21.70 2.85 10.90
N ARG A 125 -20.39 3.01 10.96
CA ARG A 125 -19.71 4.16 11.59
C ARG A 125 -20.01 5.47 10.85
N VAL A 126 -20.07 5.45 9.51
CA VAL A 126 -20.51 6.60 8.69
C VAL A 126 -21.94 7.03 9.05
N ARG A 127 -22.87 6.08 9.18
CA ARG A 127 -24.27 6.39 9.59
C ARG A 127 -24.31 7.04 10.97
N ARG A 128 -23.54 6.53 11.93
CA ARG A 128 -23.45 7.08 13.30
C ARG A 128 -22.88 8.50 13.32
N GLN A 129 -21.81 8.74 12.56
CA GLN A 129 -21.20 10.07 12.46
C GLN A 129 -22.19 11.10 11.88
N ARG A 130 -22.90 10.73 10.80
CA ARG A 130 -23.95 11.60 10.20
C ARG A 130 -25.09 11.87 11.17
N ALA A 131 -25.55 10.86 11.90
CA ALA A 131 -26.60 11.04 12.90
C ALA A 131 -26.17 11.99 14.02
N ALA A 132 -24.94 11.85 14.52
CA ALA A 132 -24.39 12.76 15.53
C ALA A 132 -24.24 14.19 15.01
N GLN A 133 -23.80 14.35 13.76
CA GLN A 133 -23.70 15.64 13.10
C GLN A 133 -25.07 16.32 12.94
N ASN A 134 -26.08 15.58 12.49
CA ASN A 134 -27.45 16.09 12.33
C ASN A 134 -28.09 16.46 13.67
N ALA A 135 -27.74 15.76 14.74
CA ALA A 135 -28.20 16.05 16.09
C ALA A 135 -27.46 17.23 16.76
N GLY A 136 -26.38 17.74 16.16
CA GLY A 136 -25.54 18.77 16.77
C GLY A 136 -24.79 18.30 18.03
N ASP A 137 -24.64 16.99 18.23
CA ASP A 137 -24.01 16.41 19.41
C ASP A 137 -22.50 16.28 19.20
N ALA A 138 -21.76 17.29 19.65
CA ALA A 138 -20.31 17.36 19.48
C ALA A 138 -19.56 16.17 20.12
N GLY A 139 -20.04 15.67 21.27
CA GLY A 139 -19.42 14.54 21.96
C GLY A 139 -19.58 13.24 21.18
N ARG A 140 -20.80 12.96 20.73
CA ARG A 140 -21.06 11.79 19.87
C ARG A 140 -20.36 11.91 18.52
N LEU A 141 -20.28 13.11 17.96
CA LEU A 141 -19.60 13.36 16.71
C LEU A 141 -18.10 13.03 16.83
N PHE A 142 -17.45 13.47 17.91
CA PHE A 142 -16.04 13.16 18.17
C PHE A 142 -15.80 11.65 18.24
N VAL A 143 -16.58 10.92 19.05
CA VAL A 143 -16.44 9.47 19.21
C VAL A 143 -16.70 8.73 17.90
N ALA A 144 -17.77 9.10 17.18
CA ALA A 144 -18.12 8.47 15.91
C ALA A 144 -17.06 8.75 14.83
N HIS A 145 -16.49 9.95 14.82
CA HIS A 145 -15.41 10.33 13.93
C HIS A 145 -14.14 9.51 14.23
N ALA A 146 -13.68 9.46 15.48
CA ALA A 146 -12.50 8.69 15.86
C ALA A 146 -12.64 7.21 15.48
N ALA A 147 -13.80 6.61 15.78
CA ALA A 147 -14.08 5.23 15.39
C ALA A 147 -14.05 5.05 13.86
N LEU A 148 -14.66 5.94 13.07
CA LEU A 148 -14.60 5.80 11.61
C LEU A 148 -13.15 5.82 11.10
N ARG A 149 -12.33 6.71 11.64
CA ARG A 149 -10.92 6.87 11.26
C ARG A 149 -10.09 5.62 11.54
N GLU A 150 -10.32 4.95 12.67
CA GLU A 150 -9.68 3.66 12.98
C GLU A 150 -10.02 2.58 11.95
N THR A 151 -11.28 2.47 11.54
CA THR A 151 -11.71 1.50 10.52
C THR A 151 -11.11 1.81 9.15
N GLU A 152 -11.09 3.08 8.76
CA GLU A 152 -10.49 3.50 7.49
C GLU A 152 -8.97 3.28 7.46
N ALA A 153 -8.29 3.47 8.59
CA ALA A 153 -6.88 3.14 8.73
C ALA A 153 -6.64 1.62 8.61
N ALA A 154 -7.50 0.80 9.22
CA ALA A 154 -7.42 -0.66 9.11
C ALA A 154 -7.62 -1.14 7.66
N LEU A 155 -8.60 -0.59 6.93
CA LEU A 155 -8.81 -0.87 5.51
C LEU A 155 -7.60 -0.47 4.65
N SER A 156 -7.01 0.70 4.94
CA SER A 156 -5.82 1.17 4.22
C SER A 156 -4.61 0.27 4.46
N ALA A 157 -4.41 -0.20 5.70
CA ALA A 157 -3.36 -1.16 6.01
C ALA A 157 -3.61 -2.50 5.30
N LEU A 158 -4.86 -2.95 5.23
CA LEU A 158 -5.26 -4.16 4.53
C LEU A 158 -4.97 -4.09 3.02
N ASP A 159 -5.21 -2.93 2.39
CA ASP A 159 -4.83 -2.69 0.99
C ASP A 159 -3.31 -2.81 0.76
N LEU A 160 -2.53 -2.22 1.67
CA LEU A 160 -1.07 -2.32 1.64
C LEU A 160 -0.62 -3.78 1.82
N TYR A 161 -1.20 -4.51 2.78
CA TYR A 161 -0.90 -5.93 3.01
C TYR A 161 -1.26 -6.81 1.82
N ALA A 162 -2.43 -6.61 1.21
CA ALA A 162 -2.83 -7.35 0.01
C ALA A 162 -1.89 -7.10 -1.18
N ALA A 163 -1.37 -5.88 -1.30
CA ALA A 163 -0.38 -5.52 -2.29
C ALA A 163 0.95 -6.26 -2.10
N VAL A 164 1.45 -6.32 -0.86
CA VAL A 164 2.75 -6.94 -0.52
C VAL A 164 2.65 -8.44 -0.21
N ALA A 165 1.48 -9.05 -0.32
CA ALA A 165 1.31 -10.48 -0.02
C ALA A 165 0.65 -11.24 -1.17
N SER A 166 0.59 -10.62 -2.36
CA SER A 166 0.26 -11.33 -3.59
C SER A 166 1.29 -12.45 -3.81
N PRO A 167 0.86 -13.72 -3.98
CA PRO A 167 1.77 -14.85 -4.16
C PRO A 167 2.55 -14.81 -5.49
N VAL A 168 2.32 -13.82 -6.33
CA VAL A 168 3.07 -13.63 -7.58
C VAL A 168 4.44 -13.04 -7.24
N ARG A 169 5.40 -13.91 -6.92
CA ARG A 169 6.81 -13.52 -6.88
C ARG A 169 7.32 -13.41 -8.32
N ALA A 170 7.69 -12.20 -8.72
CA ALA A 170 8.47 -11.94 -9.91
C ALA A 170 9.84 -12.63 -9.77
N GLN A 171 10.10 -13.67 -10.58
CA GLN A 171 11.41 -14.32 -10.59
C GLN A 171 12.40 -13.45 -11.38
N ARG A 172 13.36 -12.85 -10.68
CA ARG A 172 14.39 -11.99 -11.27
C ARG A 172 15.20 -12.74 -12.33
N GLY A 173 15.37 -12.14 -13.51
CA GLY A 173 16.22 -12.64 -14.58
C GLY A 173 15.81 -14.00 -15.17
N LYS A 174 14.63 -14.52 -14.80
CA LYS A 174 14.07 -15.76 -15.35
C LYS A 174 12.93 -15.45 -16.31
N PRO A 175 12.66 -16.33 -17.30
CA PRO A 175 11.50 -16.16 -18.16
C PRO A 175 10.20 -16.16 -17.36
N PHE A 176 9.30 -15.22 -17.68
CA PHE A 176 7.95 -15.14 -17.10
C PHE A 176 6.90 -14.98 -18.22
N ALA A 177 5.61 -15.18 -17.92
CA ALA A 177 4.57 -15.11 -18.95
C ALA A 177 4.22 -13.67 -19.35
N ALA A 178 4.11 -12.77 -18.36
CA ALA A 178 3.86 -11.34 -18.54
C ALA A 178 4.45 -10.56 -17.35
N PRO A 179 4.96 -9.34 -17.55
CA PRO A 179 5.57 -8.56 -16.48
C PRO A 179 4.53 -8.11 -15.47
N VAL A 180 4.80 -8.29 -14.18
CA VAL A 180 3.92 -7.84 -13.10
C VAL A 180 4.21 -6.37 -12.80
N ILE A 181 3.23 -5.49 -13.04
CA ILE A 181 3.37 -4.04 -12.85
C ILE A 181 2.61 -3.62 -11.58
N ILE A 182 3.32 -3.11 -10.57
CA ILE A 182 2.74 -2.68 -9.29
C ILE A 182 3.22 -1.27 -8.95
N GLY A 183 2.33 -0.31 -8.71
CA GLY A 183 2.76 1.04 -8.39
C GLY A 183 1.62 2.05 -8.28
N SER A 184 1.89 3.30 -8.67
CA SER A 184 0.84 4.31 -8.70
C SER A 184 -0.21 4.02 -9.77
N ASP A 185 -1.44 4.41 -9.46
CA ASP A 185 -2.53 4.53 -10.43
C ASP A 185 -2.15 5.57 -11.50
N ASP A 186 -2.26 5.20 -12.77
CA ASP A 186 -2.05 6.09 -13.92
C ASP A 186 -2.78 5.54 -15.17
N PRO A 187 -3.63 6.33 -15.83
CA PRO A 187 -4.41 5.85 -16.98
C PRO A 187 -3.54 5.57 -18.21
N LEU A 188 -2.42 6.27 -18.39
CA LEU A 188 -1.50 6.04 -19.50
C LEU A 188 -0.69 4.75 -19.31
N LEU A 189 -0.25 4.46 -18.07
CA LEU A 189 0.36 3.19 -17.70
C LEU A 189 -0.61 2.02 -17.91
N ALA A 190 -1.89 2.19 -17.57
CA ALA A 190 -2.92 1.17 -17.81
C ALA A 190 -3.07 0.89 -19.32
N ARG A 191 -3.00 1.92 -20.17
CA ARG A 191 -2.99 1.74 -21.63
C ARG A 191 -1.73 1.03 -22.14
N LEU A 192 -0.56 1.39 -21.63
CA LEU A 192 0.68 0.69 -21.96
C LEU A 192 0.59 -0.80 -21.61
N ALA A 193 0.10 -1.11 -20.41
CA ALA A 193 -0.08 -2.48 -19.96
C ALA A 193 -1.03 -3.27 -20.88
N GLN A 194 -2.14 -2.65 -21.31
CA GLN A 194 -3.07 -3.25 -22.27
C GLN A 194 -2.39 -3.58 -23.60
N LEU A 195 -1.61 -2.65 -24.16
CA LEU A 195 -0.86 -2.85 -25.41
C LEU A 195 0.17 -3.97 -25.28
N ALA A 196 0.83 -4.06 -24.12
CA ALA A 196 1.81 -5.09 -23.79
C ALA A 196 1.18 -6.40 -23.28
N ARG A 197 -0.16 -6.53 -23.28
CA ARG A 197 -0.91 -7.71 -22.80
C ARG A 197 -0.57 -8.10 -21.35
N THR A 198 -0.43 -7.10 -20.50
CA THR A 198 -0.25 -7.27 -19.05
C THR A 198 -1.26 -6.42 -18.28
N SER A 199 -1.20 -6.47 -16.94
CA SER A 199 -2.05 -5.72 -16.03
C SER A 199 -1.24 -4.92 -15.02
N THR A 200 -1.91 -3.95 -14.40
CA THR A 200 -1.33 -3.05 -13.39
C THR A 200 -2.09 -3.17 -12.08
N GLN A 201 -1.38 -3.10 -10.95
CA GLN A 201 -1.99 -2.99 -9.63
C GLN A 201 -1.67 -1.64 -8.98
N ALA A 202 -2.72 -0.89 -8.63
CA ALA A 202 -2.60 0.43 -8.03
C ALA A 202 -2.46 0.35 -6.50
N VAL A 203 -1.25 0.59 -6.00
CA VAL A 203 -0.90 0.51 -4.57
C VAL A 203 -0.14 1.76 -4.09
N GLY A 204 0.09 2.72 -4.99
CA GLY A 204 0.91 3.91 -4.75
C GLY A 204 2.40 3.67 -5.06
N SER A 205 3.17 4.75 -5.17
CA SER A 205 4.58 4.65 -5.59
C SER A 205 5.47 4.00 -4.53
N ILE A 206 5.25 4.28 -3.24
CA ILE A 206 5.98 3.62 -2.15
C ILE A 206 5.69 2.11 -2.17
N GLY A 207 4.42 1.72 -2.30
CA GLY A 207 4.04 0.31 -2.40
C GLY A 207 4.67 -0.40 -3.59
N GLY A 208 4.81 0.28 -4.74
CA GLY A 208 5.52 -0.24 -5.91
C GLY A 208 7.01 -0.50 -5.64
N LEU A 209 7.72 0.42 -4.99
CA LEU A 209 9.13 0.22 -4.62
C LEU A 209 9.31 -0.93 -3.62
N LEU A 210 8.44 -1.02 -2.62
CA LEU A 210 8.45 -2.14 -1.67
C LEU A 210 8.18 -3.48 -2.37
N ALA A 211 7.27 -3.51 -3.34
CA ALA A 211 7.00 -4.70 -4.15
C ALA A 211 8.21 -5.10 -5.02
N LEU A 212 9.02 -4.15 -5.48
CA LEU A 212 10.29 -4.47 -6.15
C LEU A 212 11.30 -5.09 -5.18
N ALA A 213 11.49 -4.49 -4.00
CA ALA A 213 12.41 -4.99 -2.97
C ALA A 213 12.03 -6.38 -2.44
N GLN A 214 10.75 -6.75 -2.54
CA GLN A 214 10.24 -8.07 -2.13
C GLN A 214 10.13 -9.07 -3.30
N HIS A 215 10.62 -8.70 -4.49
CA HIS A 215 10.53 -9.50 -5.71
C HIS A 215 9.10 -9.90 -6.09
N GLN A 216 8.14 -9.00 -5.92
CA GLN A 216 6.72 -9.20 -6.27
C GLN A 216 6.29 -8.46 -7.52
N ALA A 217 7.09 -7.51 -7.97
CA ALA A 217 6.89 -6.80 -9.22
C ALA A 217 8.12 -6.92 -10.12
N ASN A 218 7.91 -6.91 -11.44
CA ASN A 218 8.97 -6.71 -12.43
C ASN A 218 9.12 -5.23 -12.78
N VAL A 219 8.05 -4.44 -12.62
CA VAL A 219 8.02 -3.02 -12.93
C VAL A 219 7.22 -2.28 -11.87
N ALA A 220 7.70 -1.12 -11.43
CA ALA A 220 6.93 -0.21 -10.59
C ALA A 220 6.75 1.16 -11.23
N GLY A 221 5.50 1.62 -11.34
CA GLY A 221 5.18 2.99 -11.76
C GLY A 221 5.28 3.97 -10.58
N ILE A 222 6.21 4.93 -10.64
CA ILE A 222 6.57 5.79 -9.52
C ILE A 222 6.73 7.27 -9.90
N HIS A 223 6.39 8.17 -8.97
CA HIS A 223 6.50 9.63 -9.12
C HIS A 223 6.71 10.33 -7.77
N LEU A 224 7.68 9.87 -7.00
CA LEU A 224 7.97 10.41 -5.67
C LEU A 224 8.90 11.61 -5.77
N LEU A 225 8.40 12.79 -5.41
CA LEU A 225 9.18 14.04 -5.36
C LEU A 225 9.84 14.17 -3.99
N ASP A 226 11.17 14.31 -3.99
CA ASP A 226 11.89 14.83 -2.83
C ASP A 226 11.75 16.36 -2.84
N ALA A 227 11.03 16.90 -1.85
CA ALA A 227 10.74 18.32 -1.77
C ALA A 227 11.97 19.18 -1.39
N GLU A 228 13.03 18.57 -0.85
CA GLU A 228 14.25 19.29 -0.47
C GLU A 228 15.20 19.44 -1.65
N THR A 229 15.40 18.37 -2.41
CA THR A 229 16.31 18.34 -3.57
C THR A 229 15.62 18.68 -4.89
N GLY A 230 14.30 18.54 -4.97
CA GLY A 230 13.55 18.62 -6.23
C GLY A 230 13.70 17.38 -7.11
N GLU A 231 14.44 16.36 -6.67
CA GLU A 231 14.70 15.16 -7.44
C GLU A 231 13.53 14.18 -7.35
N TYR A 232 13.17 13.60 -8.50
CA TYR A 232 12.15 12.55 -8.57
C TYR A 232 12.79 11.16 -8.47
N ASN A 233 12.17 10.29 -7.69
CA ASN A 233 12.35 8.83 -7.64
C ASN A 233 13.71 8.32 -7.12
N VAL A 234 14.84 8.86 -7.57
CA VAL A 234 16.19 8.36 -7.22
C VAL A 234 16.44 8.29 -5.70
N PRO A 235 16.13 9.31 -4.88
CA PRO A 235 16.33 9.22 -3.42
C PRO A 235 15.48 8.11 -2.78
N PHE A 236 14.26 7.90 -3.29
CA PHE A 236 13.33 6.89 -2.75
C PHE A 236 13.73 5.48 -3.14
N VAL A 237 14.25 5.27 -4.36
CA VAL A 237 14.81 3.98 -4.78
C VAL A 237 15.95 3.58 -3.84
N LYS A 238 16.91 4.49 -3.61
CA LYS A 238 18.05 4.24 -2.71
C LYS A 238 17.62 3.91 -1.27
N HIS A 239 16.49 4.44 -0.82
CA HIS A 239 16.03 4.23 0.55
C HIS A 239 15.12 3.01 0.72
N LEU A 240 14.23 2.74 -0.24
CA LEU A 240 13.18 1.73 -0.14
C LEU A 240 13.50 0.42 -0.86
N ALA A 241 14.45 0.43 -1.80
CA ALA A 241 14.95 -0.75 -2.49
C ALA A 241 16.49 -0.73 -2.60
N PRO A 242 17.22 -0.60 -1.48
CA PRO A 242 18.69 -0.42 -1.49
C PRO A 242 19.49 -1.61 -2.03
N GLU A 243 18.89 -2.80 -2.05
CA GLU A 243 19.55 -4.04 -2.51
C GLU A 243 19.26 -4.35 -3.99
N GLU A 244 18.40 -3.56 -4.65
CA GLU A 244 18.04 -3.76 -6.06
C GLU A 244 18.82 -2.81 -6.98
N ASP A 245 19.49 -3.35 -8.02
CA ASP A 245 20.00 -2.52 -9.13
C ASP A 245 18.80 -2.13 -10.02
N ILE A 246 18.37 -0.87 -9.95
CA ILE A 246 17.16 -0.36 -10.61
C ILE A 246 17.51 0.55 -11.79
N VAL A 247 16.89 0.27 -12.93
CA VAL A 247 16.84 1.14 -14.10
C VAL A 247 15.56 1.96 -14.06
N LEU A 248 15.69 3.28 -14.09
CA LEU A 248 14.55 4.19 -14.22
C LEU A 248 14.35 4.56 -15.69
N VAL A 249 13.17 4.25 -16.22
CA VAL A 249 12.73 4.62 -17.56
C VAL A 249 11.61 5.64 -17.45
N ASN A 250 11.69 6.76 -18.15
CA ASN A 250 10.60 7.72 -18.14
C ASN A 250 9.38 7.18 -18.90
N LEU A 251 8.20 7.22 -18.28
CA LEU A 251 6.93 6.96 -18.96
C LEU A 251 6.44 8.25 -19.62
N ALA A 252 6.32 9.31 -18.83
CA ALA A 252 5.85 10.61 -19.27
C ALA A 252 6.14 11.69 -18.22
N PHE A 253 6.01 12.95 -18.64
CA PHE A 253 5.67 14.04 -17.74
C PHE A 253 4.16 14.25 -17.80
N ARG A 254 3.56 14.64 -16.67
CA ARG A 254 2.10 14.80 -16.59
C ARG A 254 1.70 15.96 -15.70
N GLU A 255 0.61 16.62 -16.06
CA GLU A 255 0.05 17.72 -15.29
C GLU A 255 -0.75 17.21 -14.08
N ASN A 256 -0.34 17.67 -12.90
CA ASN A 256 -1.01 17.42 -11.64
C ASN A 256 -1.59 18.72 -11.07
N GLY A 257 -2.79 18.63 -10.52
CA GLY A 257 -3.53 19.80 -10.08
C GLY A 257 -4.69 19.48 -9.15
N LEU A 258 -5.54 20.47 -8.97
CA LEU A 258 -6.80 20.35 -8.23
C LEU A 258 -7.93 20.12 -9.23
N LEU A 259 -8.58 18.96 -9.13
CA LEU A 259 -9.87 18.67 -9.74
C LEU A 259 -10.93 19.48 -9.01
N ILE A 260 -11.79 20.18 -9.74
CA ILE A 260 -12.87 21.02 -9.19
C ILE A 260 -14.16 20.81 -9.99
N ALA A 261 -15.30 20.96 -9.32
CA ALA A 261 -16.60 20.85 -9.99
C ALA A 261 -16.70 21.81 -11.18
N ARG A 262 -17.35 21.36 -12.26
CA ARG A 262 -17.57 22.14 -13.48
C ARG A 262 -18.18 23.52 -13.16
N GLY A 263 -17.62 24.57 -13.77
CA GLY A 263 -18.03 25.95 -13.53
C GLY A 263 -17.50 26.55 -12.22
N ASN A 264 -16.76 25.76 -11.43
CA ASN A 264 -16.10 26.18 -10.19
C ASN A 264 -17.03 26.98 -9.25
N PRO A 265 -18.14 26.39 -8.78
CA PRO A 265 -19.18 27.11 -8.01
C PRO A 265 -18.65 27.74 -6.72
N LYS A 266 -17.54 27.20 -6.18
CA LYS A 266 -16.87 27.71 -5.00
C LYS A 266 -15.84 28.79 -5.32
N ASN A 267 -15.56 29.10 -6.58
CA ASN A 267 -14.52 30.06 -7.03
C ASN A 267 -13.14 29.75 -6.42
N ILE A 268 -12.75 28.47 -6.40
CA ILE A 268 -11.44 28.01 -5.95
C ILE A 268 -10.42 28.36 -7.05
N ARG A 269 -9.32 29.04 -6.69
CA ARG A 269 -8.30 29.45 -7.68
C ARG A 269 -6.88 28.98 -7.34
N SER A 270 -6.69 28.41 -6.15
CA SER A 270 -5.39 27.96 -5.65
C SER A 270 -5.56 27.09 -4.41
N VAL A 271 -4.44 26.58 -3.88
CA VAL A 271 -4.40 25.86 -2.60
C VAL A 271 -4.89 26.70 -1.40
N ARG A 272 -4.91 28.04 -1.50
CA ARG A 272 -5.54 28.87 -0.46
C ARG A 272 -7.06 28.77 -0.49
N GLY A 273 -7.63 28.59 -1.68
CA GLY A 273 -9.08 28.45 -1.88
C GLY A 273 -9.66 27.18 -1.27
N ILE A 274 -8.86 26.11 -1.18
CA ILE A 274 -9.29 24.83 -0.59
C ILE A 274 -9.27 24.84 0.95
N ALA A 275 -8.59 25.81 1.58
CA ALA A 275 -8.54 25.94 3.04
C ALA A 275 -9.75 26.67 3.65
N ARG A 276 -10.72 27.07 2.83
CA ARG A 276 -11.94 27.70 3.31
C ARG A 276 -12.86 26.64 3.94
N ARG A 277 -13.57 27.04 4.99
CA ARG A 277 -14.45 26.13 5.76
C ARG A 277 -15.64 25.59 4.97
N ASP A 278 -16.04 26.25 3.90
CA ASP A 278 -17.19 25.88 3.07
C ASP A 278 -16.83 24.96 1.90
N VAL A 279 -15.56 24.54 1.78
CA VAL A 279 -15.05 23.71 0.69
C VAL A 279 -14.77 22.30 1.20
N ARG A 280 -15.51 21.31 0.70
CA ARG A 280 -15.31 19.89 1.05
C ARG A 280 -14.19 19.30 0.20
N PHE A 281 -13.12 18.87 0.85
CA PHE A 281 -11.96 18.30 0.19
C PHE A 281 -12.02 16.76 0.19
N ILE A 282 -11.45 16.14 -0.83
CA ILE A 282 -11.16 14.71 -0.87
C ILE A 282 -9.71 14.50 -1.31
N ASN A 283 -8.98 13.65 -0.59
CA ASN A 283 -7.53 13.49 -0.74
C ASN A 283 -7.17 12.18 -1.44
N ARG A 284 -5.91 12.03 -1.84
CA ARG A 284 -5.32 10.75 -2.26
C ARG A 284 -4.82 9.98 -1.03
N GLN A 285 -4.64 8.66 -1.18
CA GLN A 285 -4.06 7.82 -0.14
C GLN A 285 -2.65 8.27 0.27
N ARG A 286 -2.21 7.88 1.47
CA ARG A 286 -0.82 8.09 1.90
C ARG A 286 0.13 7.33 0.97
N GLY A 287 1.30 7.91 0.67
CA GLY A 287 2.27 7.33 -0.26
C GLY A 287 1.99 7.58 -1.75
N ALA A 288 0.92 8.28 -2.11
CA ALA A 288 0.71 8.78 -3.47
C ALA A 288 1.58 10.01 -3.74
N GLY A 289 2.31 10.04 -4.86
CA GLY A 289 3.14 11.19 -5.22
C GLY A 289 2.34 12.49 -5.38
N THR A 290 1.09 12.38 -5.84
CA THR A 290 0.14 13.50 -5.96
C THR A 290 -0.12 14.17 -4.61
N ARG A 291 -0.16 13.38 -3.53
CA ARG A 291 -0.32 13.89 -2.17
C ARG A 291 0.94 14.57 -1.68
N LEU A 292 2.12 14.05 -2.03
CA LEU A 292 3.40 14.70 -1.71
C LEU A 292 3.52 16.06 -2.40
N LEU A 293 3.15 16.15 -3.68
CA LEU A 293 3.10 17.43 -4.40
C LEU A 293 2.14 18.41 -3.72
N LEU A 294 0.92 17.97 -3.39
CA LEU A 294 -0.05 18.81 -2.68
C LEU A 294 0.49 19.30 -1.33
N HIS A 295 1.10 18.41 -0.53
CA HIS A 295 1.73 18.78 0.74
C HIS A 295 2.79 19.86 0.56
N SER A 296 3.66 19.72 -0.46
CA SER A 296 4.66 20.73 -0.78
C SER A 296 4.01 22.09 -1.09
N LYS A 297 2.93 22.11 -1.88
CA LYS A 297 2.19 23.34 -2.20
C LYS A 297 1.48 23.95 -0.97
N LEU A 298 0.90 23.13 -0.10
CA LEU A 298 0.28 23.57 1.15
C LEU A 298 1.32 24.17 2.11
N ARG A 299 2.47 23.52 2.25
CA ARG A 299 3.60 24.00 3.07
C ARG A 299 4.11 25.34 2.56
N ALA A 300 4.32 25.48 1.25
CA ALA A 300 4.72 26.75 0.63
C ALA A 300 3.68 27.87 0.87
N ALA A 301 2.40 27.52 0.91
CA ALA A 301 1.31 28.44 1.25
C ALA A 301 1.11 28.68 2.75
N ARG A 302 1.89 28.01 3.62
CA ARG A 302 1.76 28.02 5.09
C ARG A 302 0.37 27.61 5.58
N ILE A 303 -0.21 26.61 4.93
CA ILE A 303 -1.51 26.03 5.30
C ILE A 303 -1.26 24.72 6.03
N ASP A 304 -1.84 24.57 7.22
CA ASP A 304 -1.88 23.27 7.92
C ASP A 304 -2.81 22.33 7.15
N PRO A 305 -2.32 21.18 6.63
CA PRO A 305 -3.18 20.23 5.93
C PRO A 305 -4.35 19.74 6.79
N HIS A 306 -4.17 19.65 8.12
CA HIS A 306 -5.23 19.23 9.04
C HIS A 306 -6.32 20.29 9.24
N SER A 307 -6.12 21.52 8.77
CA SER A 307 -7.17 22.54 8.78
C SER A 307 -8.11 22.45 7.58
N LEU A 308 -7.84 21.58 6.59
CA LEU A 308 -8.71 21.37 5.43
C LEU A 308 -9.93 20.54 5.83
N HIS A 309 -11.12 20.94 5.39
CA HIS A 309 -12.35 20.20 5.65
C HIS A 309 -12.30 18.82 4.99
N ASP A 310 -12.54 17.75 5.74
CA ASP A 310 -12.44 16.36 5.27
C ASP A 310 -11.04 15.97 4.73
N TRP A 311 -9.95 16.58 5.23
CA TRP A 311 -8.56 16.24 4.87
C TRP A 311 -8.26 14.73 4.77
N ASP A 312 -8.94 14.02 5.65
CA ASP A 312 -8.76 12.63 5.99
C ASP A 312 -9.63 11.68 5.18
N ARG A 313 -10.58 12.21 4.41
CA ARG A 313 -11.33 11.47 3.41
C ARG A 313 -10.43 11.21 2.22
N VAL A 314 -10.11 9.95 1.96
CA VAL A 314 -9.17 9.54 0.91
C VAL A 314 -9.85 8.73 -0.19
N ALA A 315 -9.26 8.76 -1.39
CA ALA A 315 -9.59 7.85 -2.49
C ALA A 315 -8.32 7.27 -3.16
N ASN A 316 -8.43 6.02 -3.62
CA ASN A 316 -7.30 5.21 -4.09
C ASN A 316 -7.01 5.34 -5.59
N THR A 317 -7.90 5.95 -6.38
CA THR A 317 -7.66 6.27 -7.81
C THR A 317 -8.02 7.72 -8.16
N HIS A 318 -7.49 8.21 -9.28
CA HIS A 318 -7.85 9.54 -9.80
C HIS A 318 -9.33 9.59 -10.21
N ALA A 319 -9.84 8.52 -10.82
CA ALA A 319 -11.25 8.40 -11.19
C ALA A 319 -12.18 8.46 -9.96
N ALA A 320 -11.77 7.89 -8.81
CA ALA A 320 -12.57 7.95 -7.59
C ALA A 320 -12.65 9.38 -7.00
N ILE A 321 -11.58 10.18 -7.12
CA ILE A 321 -11.62 11.61 -6.77
C ILE A 321 -12.57 12.35 -7.72
N ALA A 322 -12.39 12.17 -9.02
CA ALA A 322 -13.19 12.84 -10.05
C ALA A 322 -14.69 12.50 -9.92
N GLY A 323 -15.03 11.22 -9.76
CA GLY A 323 -16.40 10.78 -9.56
C GLY A 323 -17.04 11.32 -8.27
N ALA A 324 -16.28 11.44 -7.18
CA ALA A 324 -16.78 12.05 -5.94
C ALA A 324 -17.10 13.55 -6.11
N ILE A 325 -16.33 14.27 -6.93
CA ILE A 325 -16.56 15.68 -7.23
C ILE A 325 -17.75 15.83 -8.19
N ALA A 326 -17.79 15.03 -9.25
CA ALA A 326 -18.89 15.02 -10.22
C ALA A 326 -20.24 14.68 -9.56
N ALA A 327 -20.25 13.77 -8.58
CA ALA A 327 -21.44 13.43 -7.80
C ALA A 327 -21.81 14.48 -6.73
N GLY A 328 -21.08 15.59 -6.62
CA GLY A 328 -21.30 16.62 -5.60
C GLY A 328 -21.01 16.15 -4.18
N ALA A 329 -20.31 15.02 -4.00
CA ALA A 329 -19.93 14.50 -2.70
C ALA A 329 -18.69 15.21 -2.15
N ALA A 330 -17.85 15.80 -3.00
CA ALA A 330 -16.74 16.69 -2.66
C ALA A 330 -16.72 17.89 -3.62
N ASP A 331 -16.03 18.96 -3.26
CA ASP A 331 -15.92 20.16 -4.09
C ASP A 331 -14.57 20.24 -4.82
N VAL A 332 -13.53 19.63 -4.24
CA VAL A 332 -12.16 19.67 -4.75
C VAL A 332 -11.32 18.48 -4.26
N GLY A 333 -10.37 18.05 -5.07
CA GLY A 333 -9.37 17.04 -4.69
C GLY A 333 -8.16 17.04 -5.62
N PRO A 334 -7.01 16.50 -5.22
CA PRO A 334 -5.82 16.49 -6.06
C PRO A 334 -5.89 15.35 -7.08
N GLY A 335 -5.39 15.57 -8.29
CA GLY A 335 -5.30 14.54 -9.33
C GLY A 335 -4.76 15.03 -10.67
N LEU A 336 -4.91 14.21 -11.70
CA LEU A 336 -4.34 14.46 -13.03
C LEU A 336 -5.28 15.25 -13.93
N ARG A 337 -4.70 16.03 -14.85
CA ARG A 337 -5.42 16.74 -15.91
C ARG A 337 -6.30 15.79 -16.73
N ALA A 338 -5.79 14.60 -17.02
CA ALA A 338 -6.50 13.54 -17.75
C ALA A 338 -7.80 13.12 -17.06
N ALA A 339 -7.78 12.94 -15.74
CA ALA A 339 -8.98 12.59 -14.98
C ALA A 339 -10.01 13.73 -14.95
N ALA A 340 -9.56 14.98 -14.97
CA ALA A 340 -10.45 16.13 -15.09
C ALA A 340 -11.17 16.13 -16.44
N ALA A 341 -10.43 15.90 -17.52
CA ALA A 341 -10.97 15.87 -18.88
C ALA A 341 -11.97 14.72 -19.09
N GLU A 342 -11.65 13.52 -18.59
CA GLU A 342 -12.51 12.33 -18.71
C GLU A 342 -13.87 12.51 -17.99
N TRP A 343 -13.89 13.24 -16.88
CA TRP A 343 -15.09 13.44 -16.05
C TRP A 343 -15.75 14.81 -16.25
N ASP A 344 -15.34 15.58 -17.27
CA ASP A 344 -15.80 16.95 -17.54
C ASP A 344 -15.75 17.86 -16.30
N LEU A 345 -14.60 17.85 -15.62
CA LEU A 345 -14.31 18.70 -14.47
C LEU A 345 -13.39 19.86 -14.85
N ASP A 346 -13.56 20.99 -14.17
CA ASP A 346 -12.58 22.06 -14.24
C ASP A 346 -11.29 21.61 -13.50
N PHE A 347 -10.13 22.21 -13.81
CA PHE A 347 -8.95 21.98 -12.98
C PHE A 347 -7.97 23.13 -12.93
N ILE A 348 -7.26 23.17 -11.81
CA ILE A 348 -6.27 24.19 -11.48
C ILE A 348 -4.90 23.50 -11.43
N PRO A 349 -3.95 23.83 -12.32
CA PRO A 349 -2.63 23.20 -12.33
C PRO A 349 -1.86 23.55 -11.06
N LEU A 350 -1.20 22.56 -10.46
CA LEU A 350 -0.28 22.73 -9.34
C LEU A 350 1.17 22.53 -9.75
N GLY A 351 1.41 21.71 -10.77
CA GLY A 351 2.73 21.51 -11.36
C GLY A 351 2.76 20.30 -12.28
N GLU A 352 3.91 20.12 -12.90
CA GLU A 352 4.22 18.93 -13.68
C GLU A 352 4.85 17.87 -12.76
N GLU A 353 4.53 16.60 -13.00
CA GLU A 353 5.13 15.45 -12.33
C GLU A 353 5.85 14.56 -13.33
N ARG A 354 7.09 14.17 -12.99
CA ARG A 354 7.79 13.10 -13.71
C ARG A 354 7.28 11.75 -13.26
N TYR A 355 6.84 10.92 -14.21
CA TYR A 355 6.39 9.56 -13.94
C TYR A 355 7.31 8.55 -14.62
N ASP A 356 7.90 7.66 -13.82
CA ASP A 356 8.93 6.73 -14.26
C ASP A 356 8.54 5.28 -13.95
N LEU A 357 9.05 4.36 -14.76
CA LEU A 357 9.04 2.92 -14.55
C LEU A 357 10.36 2.54 -13.89
N ALA A 358 10.30 2.04 -12.66
CA ALA A 358 11.41 1.39 -11.99
C ALA A 358 11.45 -0.09 -12.35
N ILE A 359 12.57 -0.52 -12.93
CA ILE A 359 12.74 -1.87 -13.48
C ILE A 359 14.06 -2.43 -12.93
N PRO A 360 14.06 -3.57 -12.23
CA PRO A 360 15.29 -4.26 -11.84
C PRO A 360 16.14 -4.56 -13.06
N ARG A 361 17.43 -4.28 -13.00
CA ARG A 361 18.36 -4.47 -14.11
C ARG A 361 18.38 -5.91 -14.63
N ALA A 362 18.25 -6.88 -13.74
CA ALA A 362 18.14 -8.29 -14.09
C ALA A 362 16.91 -8.61 -14.97
N ASP A 363 15.85 -7.82 -14.85
CA ASP A 363 14.62 -7.97 -15.64
C ASP A 363 14.62 -7.07 -16.88
N PHE A 364 15.42 -6.00 -16.90
CA PHE A 364 15.42 -4.98 -17.96
C PHE A 364 15.74 -5.52 -19.36
N GLU A 365 16.54 -6.58 -19.44
CA GLU A 365 16.93 -7.24 -20.70
C GLU A 365 16.10 -8.50 -21.00
N SER A 366 15.05 -8.78 -20.21
CA SER A 366 14.23 -9.97 -20.45
C SER A 366 13.34 -9.81 -21.69
N PRO A 367 13.05 -10.88 -22.45
CA PRO A 367 12.20 -10.81 -23.64
C PRO A 367 10.82 -10.17 -23.37
N GLN A 368 10.27 -10.39 -22.18
CA GLN A 368 8.98 -9.87 -21.79
C GLN A 368 9.03 -8.37 -21.44
N LEU A 369 10.13 -7.89 -20.86
CA LEU A 369 10.34 -6.44 -20.68
C LEU A 369 10.60 -5.77 -22.02
N CYS A 370 11.32 -6.42 -22.94
CA CYS A 370 11.47 -5.92 -24.31
C CYS A 370 10.10 -5.68 -24.96
N ALA A 371 9.15 -6.61 -24.83
CA ALA A 371 7.79 -6.41 -25.36
C ALA A 371 7.06 -5.19 -24.74
N LEU A 372 7.24 -4.94 -23.44
CA LEU A 372 6.71 -3.75 -22.77
C LEU A 372 7.38 -2.46 -23.30
N MET A 373 8.71 -2.49 -23.49
CA MET A 373 9.48 -1.36 -24.01
C MET A 373 9.17 -1.10 -25.50
N ASP A 374 8.96 -2.14 -26.30
CA ASP A 374 8.52 -2.03 -27.70
C ASP A 374 7.14 -1.39 -27.77
N ALA A 375 6.21 -1.80 -26.91
CA ALA A 375 4.90 -1.16 -26.80
C ALA A 375 5.02 0.32 -26.41
N LEU A 376 5.91 0.66 -25.48
CA LEU A 376 6.18 2.04 -25.05
C LEU A 376 6.75 2.92 -26.18
N HIS A 377 7.61 2.37 -27.03
CA HIS A 377 8.17 3.09 -28.18
C HIS A 377 7.24 3.10 -29.41
N GLY A 378 6.24 2.21 -29.44
CA GLY A 378 5.34 2.03 -30.58
C GLY A 378 4.35 3.17 -30.81
N ASP A 379 3.91 3.31 -32.06
CA ASP A 379 2.95 4.36 -32.45
C ASP A 379 1.59 4.20 -31.74
N GLY A 380 1.20 2.97 -31.41
CA GLY A 380 -0.03 2.70 -30.66
C GLY A 380 -0.05 3.36 -29.28
N PHE A 381 1.09 3.41 -28.58
CA PHE A 381 1.20 4.11 -27.29
C PHE A 381 1.14 5.62 -27.48
N ARG A 382 1.83 6.18 -28.49
CA ARG A 382 1.77 7.63 -28.78
C ARG A 382 0.34 8.07 -29.14
N GLN A 383 -0.38 7.29 -29.95
CA GLN A 383 -1.78 7.55 -30.27
C GLN A 383 -2.67 7.45 -29.03
N ALA A 384 -2.45 6.45 -28.18
CA ALA A 384 -3.20 6.33 -26.92
C ALA A 384 -2.95 7.55 -26.00
N ALA A 385 -1.72 8.03 -25.90
CA ALA A 385 -1.39 9.19 -25.09
C ALA A 385 -2.06 10.48 -25.57
N GLN A 386 -2.22 10.66 -26.88
CA GLN A 386 -2.93 11.81 -27.45
C GLN A 386 -4.41 11.89 -27.03
N SER A 387 -5.00 10.76 -26.61
CA SER A 387 -6.37 10.73 -26.06
C SER A 387 -6.47 11.23 -24.61
N PHE A 388 -5.34 11.42 -23.93
CA PHE A 388 -5.30 11.93 -22.56
C PHE A 388 -4.76 13.36 -22.51
N ALA A 389 -5.49 14.24 -21.81
CA ALA A 389 -5.03 15.60 -21.59
C ALA A 389 -3.89 15.67 -20.55
N GLY A 390 -2.91 16.54 -20.81
CA GLY A 390 -1.86 16.91 -19.86
C GLY A 390 -0.74 15.88 -19.71
N TYR A 391 -0.42 15.12 -20.76
CA TYR A 391 0.80 14.31 -20.84
C TYR A 391 1.79 14.90 -21.85
N ASP A 392 3.06 14.91 -21.48
CA ASP A 392 4.19 15.15 -22.36
C ASP A 392 5.05 13.88 -22.47
N LEU A 393 5.27 13.43 -23.70
CA LEU A 393 6.02 12.23 -24.04
C LEU A 393 7.42 12.50 -24.57
N ALA A 394 7.93 13.74 -24.51
CA ALA A 394 9.24 14.11 -25.06
C ALA A 394 10.39 13.21 -24.59
N ARG A 395 10.27 12.64 -23.38
CA ARG A 395 11.26 11.74 -22.78
C ARG A 395 10.79 10.30 -22.60
N SER A 396 9.59 9.96 -23.09
CA SER A 396 9.01 8.63 -22.98
C SER A 396 9.95 7.56 -23.54
N GLY A 397 10.18 6.49 -22.77
CA GLY A 397 11.07 5.38 -23.12
C GLY A 397 12.55 5.61 -22.83
N GLN A 398 12.98 6.83 -22.47
CA GLN A 398 14.38 7.11 -22.15
C GLN A 398 14.76 6.58 -20.78
N VAL A 399 15.95 5.97 -20.68
CA VAL A 399 16.58 5.67 -19.38
C VAL A 399 17.07 6.98 -18.78
N ILE A 400 16.54 7.35 -17.61
CA ILE A 400 16.86 8.61 -16.94
C ILE A 400 17.89 8.44 -15.83
N ALA A 401 18.00 7.25 -15.24
CA ALA A 401 18.96 6.92 -14.21
C ALA A 401 19.16 5.41 -14.08
N ARG A 402 20.34 5.02 -13.59
CA ARG A 402 20.65 3.68 -13.09
C ARG A 402 21.05 3.83 -11.64
N VAL A 403 20.30 3.22 -10.74
CA VAL A 403 20.45 3.36 -9.30
C VAL A 403 20.92 2.01 -8.77
N LYS A 404 22.11 2.00 -8.17
CA LYS A 404 22.73 0.83 -7.55
C LYS A 404 22.56 0.88 -6.05
#